data_AF-W2CVL2-F1
#
_entry.id   AF-W2CVL2-F1
#
_cell.length_a   1.000
_cell.length_b   1.000
_cell.length_c   1.000
_cell.angle_alpha   90.00
_cell.angle_beta   90.00
_cell.angle_gamma   90.00
#
_symmetry.space_group_name_H-M   'P 1'
#
loop_
_entity.id
_entity.type
_entity.pdbx_description
1 polymer ?
#
loop_
_entity_poly.entity_id
_entity_poly.type
_entity_poly.pdbx_seq_one_letter_code
_entity_poly.pdbx_strand_id
1 'polypeptide(L)'
;MKKIAKDFKLTVLKGDIDYHKERPVGYKITPEEYAYIKNDIQIIAEALLIQFKQGLDRMTAGSDSLKGFKDIITTKKFKKVFPTLSLGLDKEVRYAYRGGFTWLNDRFKEKEIGEGMVFDVNSLYPAQMYSRLLPYGEPIVFWRRYLARLKVDSCAQ
;
A
#
# COMPACT_ATOMS: atom_id res chain seq x y z
N MET A 1 17.82 0.85 -1.96
CA MET A 1 18.64 0.76 -0.72
C MET A 1 18.98 2.11 -0.10
N LYS A 2 19.48 3.11 -0.85
CA LYS A 2 19.85 4.45 -0.30
C LYS A 2 18.75 5.11 0.55
N LYS A 3 17.51 5.13 0.03
CA LYS A 3 16.34 5.68 0.74
C LYS A 3 15.99 4.89 2.01
N ILE A 4 16.08 3.56 1.97
CA ILE A 4 15.83 2.69 3.13
C ILE A 4 16.82 3.04 4.25
N ALA A 5 18.13 3.05 3.94
CA ALA A 5 19.15 3.37 4.93
C ALA A 5 18.94 4.74 5.59
N LYS A 6 18.57 5.76 4.79
CA LYS A 6 18.28 7.11 5.28
C LYS A 6 17.03 7.15 6.16
N ASP A 7 15.91 6.61 5.67
CA ASP A 7 14.62 6.71 6.35
C ASP A 7 14.58 5.84 7.62
N PHE A 8 15.28 4.69 7.62
CA PHE A 8 15.46 3.82 8.80
C PHE A 8 16.59 4.28 9.73
N LYS A 9 17.35 5.31 9.36
CA LYS A 9 18.49 5.86 10.12
C LYS A 9 19.53 4.78 10.48
N LEU A 10 19.86 3.93 9.50
CA LEU A 10 20.85 2.87 9.68
C LEU A 10 22.27 3.44 9.81
N THR A 11 23.17 2.69 10.43
CA THR A 11 24.57 3.10 10.65
C THR A 11 25.39 3.08 9.37
N VAL A 12 25.04 2.17 8.44
CA VAL A 12 25.65 2.05 7.13
C VAL A 12 24.81 2.76 6.07
N LEU A 13 25.46 3.58 5.25
CA LEU A 13 24.84 4.24 4.10
C LEU A 13 25.24 3.55 2.80
N LYS A 14 24.37 3.68 1.79
CA LYS A 14 24.68 3.19 0.45
C LYS A 14 25.83 4.03 -0.14
N GLY A 15 26.90 3.37 -0.56
CA GLY A 15 27.97 3.98 -1.36
C GLY A 15 27.58 4.06 -2.84
N ASP A 16 28.57 4.23 -3.71
CA ASP A 16 28.41 4.17 -5.17
C ASP A 16 29.43 3.18 -5.76
N ILE A 17 29.08 2.54 -6.88
CA ILE A 17 29.95 1.62 -7.63
C ILE A 17 29.89 1.99 -9.11
N ASP A 18 31.03 1.92 -9.80
CA ASP A 18 31.07 2.13 -11.25
C ASP A 18 30.54 0.89 -11.98
N TYR A 19 29.33 0.99 -12.52
CA TYR A 19 28.69 -0.10 -13.26
C TYR A 19 29.23 -0.29 -14.68
N HIS A 20 29.97 0.69 -15.22
CA HIS A 20 30.51 0.65 -16.58
C HIS A 20 31.98 0.18 -16.63
N LYS A 21 32.65 0.10 -15.47
CA LYS A 21 33.97 -0.52 -15.35
C LYS A 21 33.97 -1.94 -15.91
N GLU A 22 34.91 -2.23 -16.79
CA GLU A 22 35.14 -3.57 -17.32
C GLU A 22 35.56 -4.54 -16.21
N ARG A 23 34.86 -5.67 -16.12
CA ARG A 23 35.12 -6.74 -15.14
C ARG A 23 35.11 -8.09 -15.87
N PRO A 24 36.25 -8.52 -16.45
CA PRO A 24 36.32 -9.78 -17.19
C PRO A 24 36.11 -10.99 -16.27
N VAL A 25 35.87 -12.17 -16.85
CA VAL A 25 35.73 -13.42 -16.09
C VAL A 25 36.98 -13.64 -15.23
N GLY A 26 36.79 -13.91 -13.93
CA GLY A 26 37.88 -14.06 -12.96
C GLY A 26 38.38 -12.74 -12.35
N TYR A 27 37.73 -11.61 -12.65
CA TYR A 27 37.99 -10.33 -12.01
C TYR A 27 37.94 -10.44 -10.47
N LYS A 28 38.98 -9.91 -9.81
CA LYS A 28 39.07 -9.89 -8.35
C LYS A 28 38.47 -8.59 -7.83
N ILE A 29 37.45 -8.73 -6.99
CA ILE A 29 36.73 -7.62 -6.36
C ILE A 29 37.72 -6.77 -5.55
N THR A 30 37.69 -5.44 -5.73
CA THR A 30 38.53 -4.54 -4.92
C THR A 30 37.96 -4.36 -3.51
N PRO A 31 38.76 -3.91 -2.52
CA PRO A 31 38.26 -3.62 -1.18
C PRO A 31 37.06 -2.66 -1.16
N GLU A 32 37.03 -1.67 -2.06
CA GLU A 32 35.96 -0.68 -2.18
C GLU A 32 34.67 -1.32 -2.69
N GLU A 33 34.76 -2.17 -3.73
CA GLU A 33 33.62 -2.90 -4.27
C GLU A 33 33.09 -3.92 -3.25
N TYR A 34 33.98 -4.59 -2.51
CA TYR A 34 33.60 -5.50 -1.44
C TYR A 34 32.86 -4.77 -0.32
N ALA A 35 33.37 -3.62 0.14
CA ALA A 35 32.71 -2.79 1.13
C ALA A 35 31.34 -2.28 0.65
N TYR A 36 31.23 -1.89 -0.61
CA TYR A 36 29.96 -1.50 -1.23
C TYR A 36 28.92 -2.64 -1.20
N ILE A 37 29.31 -3.84 -1.65
CA ILE A 37 28.44 -5.02 -1.66
C ILE A 37 28.01 -5.39 -0.23
N LYS A 38 28.97 -5.38 0.71
CA LYS A 38 28.70 -5.63 2.13
C LYS A 38 27.70 -4.64 2.71
N ASN A 39 27.86 -3.34 2.42
CA ASN A 39 26.94 -2.31 2.90
C ASN A 39 25.53 -2.52 2.34
N ASP A 40 25.39 -2.86 1.05
CA ASP A 40 24.07 -3.12 0.44
C ASP A 40 23.34 -4.28 1.14
N ILE A 41 23.99 -5.42 1.36
CA ILE A 41 23.36 -6.55 2.05
C ILE A 41 23.09 -6.24 3.53
N GLN A 42 23.96 -5.49 4.18
CA GLN A 42 23.81 -5.11 5.59
C GLN A 42 22.62 -4.15 5.79
N ILE A 43 22.43 -3.17 4.89
CA ILE A 43 21.28 -2.25 4.91
C ILE A 43 19.96 -3.04 4.90
N ILE A 44 19.84 -4.04 4.03
CA ILE A 44 18.63 -4.86 3.94
C ILE A 44 18.47 -5.75 5.16
N ALA A 45 19.55 -6.39 5.61
CA ALA A 45 19.51 -7.25 6.79
C ALA A 45 19.04 -6.48 8.04
N GLU A 46 19.59 -5.29 8.28
CA GLU A 46 19.21 -4.43 9.40
C GLU A 46 17.75 -3.94 9.28
N ALA A 47 17.33 -3.47 8.10
CA ALA A 47 15.97 -3.01 7.88
C ALA A 47 14.93 -4.14 8.06
N LEU A 48 15.20 -5.33 7.53
CA LEU A 48 14.33 -6.50 7.70
C LEU A 48 14.32 -6.97 9.16
N LEU A 49 15.46 -6.97 9.85
CA LEU A 49 15.50 -7.32 11.27
C LEU A 49 14.63 -6.38 12.11
N ILE A 50 14.63 -5.08 11.80
CA ILE A 50 13.74 -4.09 12.43
C ILE A 50 12.26 -4.39 12.15
N GLN A 51 11.91 -4.76 10.91
CA GLN A 51 10.54 -5.15 10.54
C GLN A 51 10.10 -6.44 11.27
N PHE A 52 10.93 -7.48 11.26
CA PHE A 52 10.64 -8.74 11.94
C PHE A 52 10.47 -8.56 13.45
N LYS A 53 11.29 -7.72 14.09
CA LYS A 53 11.15 -7.37 15.52
C LYS A 53 9.83 -6.65 15.83
N GLN A 54 9.22 -6.00 14.84
CA GLN A 54 7.89 -5.37 14.95
C GLN A 54 6.75 -6.34 14.61
N GLY A 55 7.03 -7.61 14.33
CA GLY A 55 6.03 -8.61 13.95
C GLY A 55 5.55 -8.50 12.50
N LEU A 56 6.26 -7.73 11.66
CA LEU A 56 6.04 -7.66 10.20
C LEU A 56 6.82 -8.81 9.55
N ASP A 57 6.23 -10.00 9.60
CA ASP A 57 6.86 -11.28 9.29
C ASP A 57 6.33 -11.96 8.02
N ARG A 58 5.46 -11.28 7.26
CA ARG A 58 4.90 -11.82 6.03
C ARG A 58 5.79 -11.51 4.84
N MET A 59 5.54 -12.23 3.74
CA MET A 59 6.30 -12.09 2.49
C MET A 59 6.20 -10.68 1.86
N THR A 60 5.10 -9.95 2.11
CA THR A 60 4.86 -8.63 1.53
C THR A 60 4.26 -7.69 2.56
N ALA A 61 4.53 -6.39 2.45
CA ALA A 61 3.96 -5.36 3.33
C ALA A 61 2.41 -5.35 3.31
N GLY A 62 1.80 -5.66 2.16
CA GLY A 62 0.35 -5.81 2.06
C GLY A 62 -0.18 -7.00 2.87
N SER A 63 0.58 -8.09 2.92
CA SER A 63 0.26 -9.25 3.78
C SER A 63 0.44 -8.92 5.26
N ASP A 64 1.47 -8.15 5.64
CA ASP A 64 1.63 -7.68 7.04
C ASP A 64 0.47 -6.80 7.48
N SER A 65 0.05 -5.86 6.63
CA SER A 65 -1.11 -5.01 6.91
C SER A 65 -2.40 -5.81 7.08
N LEU A 66 -2.67 -6.76 6.18
CA LEU A 66 -3.85 -7.63 6.29
C LEU A 66 -3.79 -8.54 7.51
N LYS A 67 -2.61 -9.05 7.87
CA LYS A 67 -2.38 -9.83 9.10
C LYS A 67 -2.70 -8.96 10.32
N GLY A 68 -2.10 -7.78 10.44
CA GLY A 68 -2.34 -6.87 11.55
C GLY A 68 -3.82 -6.51 11.72
N PHE A 69 -4.52 -6.24 10.62
CA PHE A 69 -5.97 -6.01 10.65
C PHE A 69 -6.74 -7.23 11.19
N LYS A 70 -6.43 -8.43 10.68
CA LYS A 70 -7.04 -9.69 11.13
C LYS A 70 -6.71 -10.03 12.57
N ASP A 71 -5.54 -9.67 13.07
CA ASP A 71 -5.14 -9.88 14.46
C ASP A 71 -5.98 -9.01 15.40
N ILE A 72 -6.22 -7.73 15.03
CA ILE A 72 -7.07 -6.81 15.81
C ILE A 72 -8.53 -7.28 15.87
N ILE A 73 -9.13 -7.62 14.71
CA ILE A 73 -10.56 -7.98 14.68
C ILE A 73 -10.83 -9.47 14.90
N THR A 74 -9.79 -10.31 14.93
CA THR A 74 -9.79 -11.78 14.85
C THR A 74 -10.14 -12.34 13.46
N THR A 75 -9.43 -13.40 13.07
CA THR A 75 -9.69 -14.14 11.82
C THR A 75 -11.12 -14.70 11.75
N LYS A 76 -11.71 -15.11 12.88
CA LYS A 76 -13.09 -15.61 12.94
C LYS A 76 -14.10 -14.52 12.57
N LYS A 77 -13.94 -13.31 13.11
CA LYS A 77 -14.80 -12.17 12.76
C LYS A 77 -14.56 -11.71 11.33
N PHE A 78 -13.30 -11.66 10.88
CA PHE A 78 -12.97 -11.32 9.49
C PHE A 78 -13.73 -12.20 8.51
N LYS A 79 -13.72 -13.53 8.69
CA LYS A 79 -14.45 -14.48 7.82
C LYS A 79 -15.97 -14.28 7.84
N LYS A 80 -16.53 -13.84 8.97
CA LYS A 80 -17.97 -13.57 9.11
C LYS A 80 -18.38 -12.25 8.45
N VAL A 81 -17.56 -11.21 8.60
CA VAL A 81 -17.85 -9.84 8.11
C VAL A 81 -17.51 -9.70 6.62
N PHE A 82 -16.48 -10.40 6.14
CA PHE A 82 -16.04 -10.39 4.74
C PHE A 82 -16.13 -11.81 4.16
N PRO A 83 -17.34 -12.31 3.86
CA PRO A 83 -17.52 -13.64 3.31
C PRO A 83 -16.91 -13.74 1.90
N THR A 84 -16.46 -14.93 1.53
CA THR A 84 -16.00 -15.21 0.17
C THR A 84 -17.21 -15.21 -0.77
N LEU A 85 -17.23 -14.28 -1.72
CA LEU A 85 -18.28 -14.21 -2.74
C LEU A 85 -18.06 -15.29 -3.82
N SER A 86 -19.14 -15.67 -4.51
CA SER A 86 -19.04 -16.49 -5.72
C SER A 86 -18.27 -15.72 -6.82
N LEU A 87 -17.62 -16.46 -7.73
CA LEU A 87 -16.83 -15.84 -8.81
C LEU A 87 -17.68 -14.91 -9.70
N GLY A 88 -18.94 -15.27 -9.95
CA GLY A 88 -19.86 -14.43 -10.74
C GLY A 88 -20.17 -13.11 -10.03
N LEU A 89 -20.48 -13.17 -8.74
CA LEU A 89 -20.81 -12.01 -7.94
C LEU A 89 -19.60 -11.10 -7.69
N ASP A 90 -18.42 -11.67 -7.43
CA ASP A 90 -17.16 -10.92 -7.34
C ASP A 90 -16.84 -10.21 -8.67
N LYS A 91 -17.08 -10.87 -9.81
CA LYS A 91 -16.92 -10.25 -11.14
C LYS A 91 -17.86 -9.06 -11.34
N GLU A 92 -19.13 -9.18 -10.94
CA GLU A 92 -20.11 -8.09 -11.01
C GLU A 92 -19.72 -6.92 -10.12
N VAL A 93 -19.29 -7.18 -8.88
CA VAL A 93 -18.79 -6.13 -7.96
C VAL A 93 -17.57 -5.42 -8.55
N ARG A 94 -16.65 -6.15 -9.19
CA ARG A 94 -15.47 -5.57 -9.83
C ARG A 94 -15.81 -4.62 -10.98
N TYR A 95 -16.97 -4.75 -11.63
CA TYR A 95 -17.38 -3.78 -12.64
C TYR A 95 -17.58 -2.37 -12.08
N ALA A 96 -17.85 -2.23 -10.78
CA ALA A 96 -17.95 -0.94 -10.09
C ALA A 96 -16.61 -0.44 -9.50
N TYR A 97 -15.57 -1.27 -9.46
CA TYR A 97 -14.29 -0.91 -8.85
C TYR A 97 -13.47 0.01 -9.78
N ARG A 98 -13.11 1.20 -9.28
CA ARG A 98 -12.29 2.21 -9.99
C ARG A 98 -11.21 2.75 -9.06
N GLY A 99 -10.13 3.25 -9.65
CA GLY A 99 -8.99 3.83 -8.93
C GLY A 99 -9.18 5.29 -8.53
N GLY A 100 -8.05 5.98 -8.31
CA GLY A 100 -8.05 7.41 -7.97
C GLY A 100 -8.55 8.31 -9.11
N PHE A 101 -8.99 9.51 -8.75
CA PHE A 101 -9.38 10.55 -9.71
C PHE A 101 -8.16 11.37 -10.11
N THR A 102 -7.78 11.30 -11.38
CA THR A 102 -6.72 12.12 -11.98
C THR A 102 -7.30 12.80 -13.21
N TRP A 103 -7.27 14.13 -13.21
CA TRP A 103 -7.86 14.94 -14.28
C TRP A 103 -7.09 16.25 -14.44
N LEU A 104 -6.83 16.62 -15.70
CA LEU A 104 -6.30 17.93 -16.07
C LEU A 104 -7.45 18.73 -16.68
N ASN A 105 -7.64 19.95 -16.19
CA ASN A 105 -8.61 20.86 -16.81
C ASN A 105 -8.11 21.30 -18.18
N ASP A 106 -8.90 21.03 -19.23
CA ASP A 106 -8.55 21.34 -20.63
C ASP A 106 -8.21 22.81 -20.86
N ARG A 107 -8.79 23.73 -20.06
CA ARG A 107 -8.45 25.16 -20.08
C ARG A 107 -6.95 25.43 -19.86
N PHE A 108 -6.27 24.58 -19.10
CA PHE A 108 -4.86 24.74 -18.73
C PHE A 108 -3.93 23.76 -19.46
N LYS A 109 -4.45 22.94 -20.37
CA LYS A 109 -3.66 21.96 -21.12
C LYS A 109 -2.66 22.69 -22.03
N GLU A 110 -1.37 22.34 -21.89
CA GLU A 110 -0.27 22.89 -22.69
C GLU A 110 -0.19 24.42 -22.62
N LYS A 111 -0.57 25.01 -21.48
CA LYS A 111 -0.47 26.44 -21.21
C LYS A 111 0.60 26.72 -20.17
N GLU A 112 1.30 27.84 -20.33
CA GLU A 112 2.10 28.42 -19.26
C GLU A 112 1.15 28.93 -18.17
N ILE A 113 1.42 28.52 -16.94
CA ILE A 113 0.65 28.93 -15.75
C ILE A 113 1.59 29.78 -14.89
N GLY A 114 1.08 30.88 -14.36
CA GLY A 114 1.79 31.69 -13.37
C GLY A 114 1.82 31.01 -12.00
N GLU A 115 1.68 31.79 -10.94
CA GLU A 115 1.67 31.27 -9.57
C GLU A 115 0.45 30.39 -9.29
N GLY A 116 0.64 29.39 -8.40
CA GLY A 116 -0.39 28.45 -8.02
C GLY A 116 -0.11 27.82 -6.67
N MET A 117 -1.06 27.03 -6.20
CA MET A 117 -0.97 26.32 -4.92
C MET A 117 -1.43 24.87 -5.07
N VAL A 118 -0.87 23.99 -4.23
CA VAL A 118 -1.16 22.56 -4.23
C VAL A 118 -1.67 22.15 -2.86
N PHE A 119 -2.75 21.38 -2.85
CA PHE A 119 -3.31 20.79 -1.64
C PHE A 119 -3.31 19.28 -1.76
N ASP A 120 -2.95 18.61 -0.67
CA ASP A 120 -2.97 17.15 -0.57
C ASP A 120 -3.78 16.75 0.68
N VAL A 121 -4.61 15.71 0.55
CA VAL A 121 -5.44 15.23 1.65
C VAL A 121 -4.63 14.24 2.48
N ASN A 122 -4.41 14.59 3.75
CA ASN A 122 -3.73 13.75 4.73
C ASN A 122 -4.31 12.33 4.79
N SER A 123 -3.59 11.37 4.21
CA SER A 123 -3.96 9.94 4.21
C SER A 123 -5.38 9.68 3.71
N LEU A 124 -5.69 10.11 2.48
CA LEU A 124 -7.03 10.05 1.88
C LEU A 124 -7.77 8.71 2.08
N TYR A 125 -7.16 7.57 1.74
CA TYR A 125 -7.81 6.26 1.87
C TYR A 125 -8.03 5.86 3.33
N PRO A 126 -7.04 5.93 4.25
CA PRO A 126 -7.29 5.74 5.68
C PRO A 126 -8.39 6.64 6.25
N ALA A 127 -8.47 7.92 5.84
CA ALA A 127 -9.53 8.82 6.27
C ALA A 127 -10.91 8.34 5.83
N GLN A 128 -11.04 7.79 4.61
CA GLN A 128 -12.29 7.18 4.15
C GLN A 128 -12.61 5.88 4.92
N MET A 129 -11.60 5.04 5.18
CA MET A 129 -11.75 3.80 5.96
C MET A 129 -12.25 4.06 7.38
N TYR A 130 -11.83 5.18 7.97
CA TYR A 130 -12.16 5.53 9.35
C TYR A 130 -13.56 6.12 9.52
N SER A 131 -14.03 6.92 8.56
CA SER A 131 -15.18 7.82 8.77
C SER A 131 -16.39 7.56 7.88
N ARG A 132 -16.27 6.75 6.82
CA ARG A 132 -17.36 6.51 5.87
C ARG A 132 -18.12 5.23 6.20
N LEU A 133 -19.39 5.20 5.80
CA LEU A 133 -20.16 3.96 5.77
C LEU A 133 -19.58 3.03 4.69
N LEU A 134 -19.12 1.85 5.09
CA LEU A 134 -18.49 0.86 4.20
C LEU A 134 -19.26 -0.47 4.24
N PRO A 135 -19.35 -1.16 3.08
CA PRO A 135 -20.13 -2.40 2.98
C PRO A 135 -19.45 -3.58 3.68
N TYR A 136 -20.26 -4.52 4.16
CA TYR A 136 -19.84 -5.81 4.70
C TYR A 136 -20.96 -6.86 4.51
N GLY A 137 -20.63 -8.13 4.71
CA GLY A 137 -21.57 -9.24 4.53
C GLY A 137 -21.77 -9.65 3.07
N GLU A 138 -22.77 -10.50 2.83
CA GLU A 138 -23.15 -10.96 1.50
C GLU A 138 -24.21 -10.02 0.91
N PRO A 139 -24.04 -9.54 -0.34
CA PRO A 139 -25.00 -8.63 -0.94
C PRO A 139 -26.28 -9.37 -1.36
N ILE A 140 -27.40 -8.63 -1.40
CA ILE A 140 -28.69 -9.14 -1.88
C ILE A 140 -28.89 -8.64 -3.31
N VAL A 141 -29.06 -9.58 -4.25
CA VAL A 141 -29.35 -9.27 -5.65
C VAL A 141 -30.77 -8.72 -5.79
N PHE A 142 -30.92 -7.65 -6.57
CA PHE A 142 -32.22 -7.03 -6.85
C PHE A 142 -32.32 -6.68 -8.35
N TRP A 143 -33.51 -6.82 -8.93
CA TRP A 143 -33.72 -6.75 -10.39
C TRP A 143 -34.33 -5.42 -10.86
N ARG A 144 -34.76 -4.56 -9.94
CA ARG A 144 -35.39 -3.26 -10.23
C ARG A 144 -34.46 -2.13 -9.80
N ARG A 145 -34.89 -0.88 -9.98
CA ARG A 145 -34.17 0.25 -9.38
C ARG A 145 -34.11 0.08 -7.87
N TYR A 146 -32.91 0.23 -7.30
CA TYR A 146 -32.76 0.32 -5.85
C TYR A 146 -33.55 1.53 -5.33
N LEU A 147 -34.58 1.27 -4.52
CA LEU A 147 -35.28 2.29 -3.77
C LEU A 147 -34.62 2.34 -2.40
N ALA A 148 -33.81 3.37 -2.15
CA ALA A 148 -33.16 3.56 -0.86
C ALA A 148 -34.22 3.64 0.25
N ARG A 149 -34.39 2.56 1.02
CA ARG A 149 -35.08 2.63 2.30
C ARG A 149 -34.07 3.20 3.29
N LEU A 150 -34.14 4.49 3.55
CA LEU A 150 -33.56 5.09 4.74
C LEU A 150 -34.33 4.52 5.95
N LYS A 151 -33.91 3.35 6.46
CA LYS A 151 -34.23 2.97 7.83
C LYS A 151 -33.30 3.76 8.74
N VAL A 152 -33.77 4.91 9.17
CA VAL A 152 -33.29 5.51 10.42
C VAL A 152 -33.89 4.63 11.50
N ASP A 153 -33.13 3.65 11.98
CA ASP A 153 -33.55 2.88 13.15
C ASP A 153 -33.46 3.81 14.37
N SER A 154 -34.59 4.40 14.73
CA SER A 154 -34.84 4.93 16.06
C SER A 154 -34.91 3.75 17.04
N CYS A 155 -33.81 3.46 17.72
CA CYS A 155 -33.83 2.58 18.89
C CYS A 155 -32.87 3.13 19.95
N ALA A 156 -33.35 4.19 20.61
CA ALA A 156 -32.98 4.56 21.96
C ALA A 156 -34.27 5.02 22.65
N GLN A 157 -34.96 4.06 23.27
CA GLN A 157 -35.85 4.26 24.40
C GLN A 157 -35.23 3.51 25.58
#